data_AF-A0AAE0AEV0-F1
#
_entry.id   AF-A0AAE0AEV0-F1
#
_cell.length_a   1.000
_cell.length_b   1.000
_cell.length_c   1.000
_cell.angle_alpha   90.00
_cell.angle_beta   90.00
_cell.angle_gamma   90.00
#
_symmetry.space_group_name_H-M   'P 1'
#
loop_
_entity.id
_entity.type
_entity.pdbx_description
1 polymer ?
#
loop_
_entity_poly.entity_id
_entity_poly.type
_entity_poly.pdbx_seq_one_letter_code
_entity_poly.pdbx_strand_id
1 'polypeptide(L)'
;MAQITYGLIGSKPTTLRTLIFGRLKLHVLALCYWRKLLHLRPLFHPLIQQFIGNGSSTSLWFDNWHPDGPLLSKWSSRVVYDSGLPIHATVSSIVHGDSWSWLTAMSIDLFEIRSRMPSYNPNSNMDDRVHWLPSSNGTYSVSSALASLRTPHPIVP
;
A
#
# COMPACT_ATOMS: atom_id res chain seq x y z
N MET A 1 50.13 -60.61 13.18
CA MET A 1 48.90 -60.71 14.00
C MET A 1 48.46 -59.30 14.38
N ALA A 2 47.28 -58.90 13.85
CA ALA A 2 46.37 -57.76 14.16
C ALA A 2 46.94 -56.45 14.76
N GLN A 3 46.88 -55.29 14.08
CA GLN A 3 45.80 -54.27 14.06
C GLN A 3 45.44 -53.74 15.47
N ILE A 4 45.35 -52.43 15.73
CA ILE A 4 44.32 -51.51 15.21
C ILE A 4 44.85 -50.06 15.14
N THR A 5 44.58 -49.40 14.01
CA THR A 5 44.75 -47.95 13.77
C THR A 5 43.44 -47.24 14.15
N TYR A 6 43.46 -46.34 15.12
CA TYR A 6 42.31 -45.45 15.39
C TYR A 6 42.56 -44.10 14.70
N GLY A 7 41.83 -43.88 13.60
CA GLY A 7 41.76 -42.61 12.90
C GLY A 7 40.98 -41.57 13.71
N LEU A 8 41.59 -40.41 13.93
CA LEU A 8 40.97 -39.20 14.43
C LEU A 8 39.97 -38.65 13.39
N ILE A 9 38.70 -39.05 13.47
CA ILE A 9 37.61 -38.34 12.79
C ILE A 9 37.13 -37.23 13.72
N GLY A 10 37.87 -36.12 13.72
CA GLY A 10 37.40 -34.86 14.30
C GLY A 10 36.43 -34.18 13.34
N SER A 11 35.15 -34.54 13.38
CA SER A 11 34.10 -33.76 12.70
C SER A 11 33.95 -32.42 13.43
N LYS A 12 34.45 -31.33 12.80
CA LYS A 12 34.40 -29.97 13.36
C LYS A 12 32.94 -29.54 13.64
N PRO A 13 32.56 -29.27 14.91
CA PRO A 13 31.22 -28.81 15.28
C PRO A 13 30.94 -27.33 14.91
N THR A 14 31.83 -26.69 14.16
CA THR A 14 31.80 -25.25 13.87
C THR A 14 30.86 -24.87 12.72
N THR A 15 30.50 -25.80 11.83
CA THR A 15 29.75 -25.48 10.60
C THR A 15 28.27 -25.24 10.87
N LEU A 16 27.63 -26.07 11.70
CA LEU A 16 26.20 -25.94 12.03
C LEU A 16 25.91 -24.67 12.82
N ARG A 17 26.74 -24.35 13.83
CA ARG A 17 26.58 -23.11 14.60
C ARG A 17 26.72 -21.89 13.69
N THR A 18 27.73 -21.85 12.83
CA THR A 18 27.96 -20.71 11.93
C THR A 18 26.82 -20.53 10.92
N LEU A 19 26.27 -21.63 10.38
CA LEU A 19 25.12 -21.60 9.47
C LEU A 19 23.82 -21.15 10.17
N ILE A 20 23.57 -21.63 11.40
CA ILE A 20 22.40 -21.23 12.20
C ILE A 20 22.50 -19.75 12.58
N PHE A 21 23.67 -19.29 13.04
CA PHE A 21 23.90 -17.87 13.34
C PHE A 21 23.80 -16.99 12.10
N GLY A 22 24.31 -17.42 10.95
CA GLY A 22 24.18 -16.70 9.69
C GLY A 22 22.73 -16.58 9.22
N ARG A 23 21.96 -17.67 9.30
CA ARG A 23 20.54 -17.72 8.91
C ARG A 23 19.65 -16.91 9.85
N LEU A 24 19.92 -16.97 11.16
CA LEU A 24 19.22 -16.15 12.16
C LEU A 24 19.55 -14.66 11.97
N LYS A 25 20.80 -14.32 11.67
CA LYS A 25 21.22 -12.93 11.39
C LYS A 25 20.55 -12.38 10.12
N LEU A 26 20.45 -13.17 9.05
CA LEU A 26 19.74 -12.78 7.83
C LEU A 26 18.24 -12.53 8.09
N HIS A 27 17.60 -13.42 8.87
CA HIS A 27 16.20 -13.28 9.23
C HIS A 27 15.92 -12.04 10.08
N VAL A 28 16.75 -11.79 11.10
CA VAL A 28 16.64 -10.60 11.96
C VAL A 28 16.86 -9.31 11.16
N LEU A 29 17.87 -9.28 10.28
CA LEU A 29 18.10 -8.12 9.42
C LEU A 29 16.90 -7.87 8.49
N ALA A 30 16.37 -8.91 7.84
CA ALA A 30 15.19 -8.78 6.98
C ALA A 30 13.99 -8.17 7.75
N LEU A 31 13.68 -8.67 8.95
CA LEU A 31 12.60 -8.12 9.79
C LEU A 31 12.85 -6.66 10.19
N CYS A 32 14.10 -6.29 10.47
CA CYS A 32 14.47 -4.90 10.76
C CYS A 32 14.29 -3.99 9.53
N TYR A 33 14.68 -4.44 8.34
CA TYR A 33 14.45 -3.69 7.10
C TYR A 33 12.96 -3.57 6.77
N TRP A 34 12.17 -4.64 6.96
CA TRP A 34 10.71 -4.59 6.80
C TRP A 34 10.07 -3.59 7.76
N ARG A 35 10.49 -3.58 9.03
CA ARG A 35 10.03 -2.56 9.99
C ARG A 35 10.36 -1.15 9.52
N LYS A 36 11.58 -0.90 9.05
CA LYS A 36 11.97 0.41 8.52
C LYS A 36 11.12 0.80 7.30
N LEU A 37 10.88 -0.14 6.39
CA LEU A 37 10.03 0.08 5.22
C LEU A 37 8.59 0.43 5.62
N LEU A 38 8.02 -0.25 6.61
CA LEU A 38 6.69 0.05 7.13
C LEU A 38 6.62 1.43 7.79
N HIS A 39 7.68 1.88 8.46
CA HIS A 39 7.73 3.25 9.01
C HIS A 39 7.74 4.33 7.91
N LEU A 40 8.21 4.01 6.70
CA LEU A 40 8.16 4.93 5.56
C LEU A 40 6.79 4.93 4.86
N ARG A 41 5.91 3.95 5.14
CA ARG A 41 4.60 3.83 4.50
C ARG A 41 3.78 5.13 4.55
N PRO A 42 3.70 5.88 5.66
CA PRO A 42 2.96 7.14 5.71
C PRO A 42 3.52 8.23 4.78
N LEU A 43 4.82 8.19 4.46
CA LEU A 43 5.45 9.14 3.53
C LEU A 43 5.16 8.79 2.07
N PHE A 44 5.09 7.49 1.77
CA PHE A 44 4.83 6.98 0.42
C PHE A 44 3.35 6.93 0.06
N HIS A 45 2.49 6.69 1.05
CA HIS A 45 1.05 6.55 0.86
C HIS A 45 0.40 7.71 0.10
N PRO A 46 0.62 9.01 0.43
CA PRO A 46 0.02 10.11 -0.31
C PRO A 46 0.60 10.27 -1.72
N LEU A 47 1.76 9.68 -2.01
CA LEU A 47 2.42 9.75 -3.31
C LEU A 47 1.91 8.68 -4.29
N ILE A 48 1.09 7.74 -3.82
CA ILE A 48 0.49 6.67 -4.61
C ILE A 48 -1.00 6.94 -4.72
N GLN A 49 -1.50 7.12 -5.94
CA GLN A 49 -2.92 7.35 -6.21
C GLN A 49 -3.50 6.23 -7.09
N GLN A 50 -4.72 5.81 -6.81
CA GLN A 50 -5.48 4.87 -7.61
C GLN A 50 -6.36 5.63 -8.60
N PHE A 51 -6.19 5.36 -9.89
CA PHE A 51 -7.07 5.84 -10.94
C PHE A 51 -8.09 4.76 -11.26
N ILE A 52 -9.36 5.13 -11.16
CA ILE A 52 -10.46 4.17 -11.22
C ILE A 52 -10.85 3.90 -12.67
N GLY A 53 -10.82 2.62 -13.03
CA GLY A 53 -11.42 2.07 -14.24
C GLY A 53 -12.75 1.44 -13.89
N ASN A 54 -12.79 0.11 -13.79
CA ASN A 54 -13.95 -0.67 -13.35
C ASN A 54 -14.19 -0.63 -11.83
N GLY A 55 -13.23 -0.16 -11.04
CA GLY A 55 -13.30 -0.01 -9.59
C GLY A 55 -13.28 -1.32 -8.80
N SER A 56 -13.06 -2.47 -9.45
CA SER A 56 -13.17 -3.79 -8.82
C SER A 56 -11.96 -4.16 -7.95
N SER A 57 -10.79 -3.58 -8.24
CA SER A 57 -9.55 -3.88 -7.54
C SER A 57 -9.20 -2.85 -6.46
N THR A 58 -9.95 -1.74 -6.42
CA THR A 58 -9.72 -0.64 -5.50
C THR A 58 -10.75 -0.65 -4.38
N SER A 59 -10.29 -0.59 -3.13
CA SER A 59 -11.13 -0.45 -1.95
C SER A 59 -11.72 0.96 -1.88
N LEU A 60 -13.02 1.02 -1.61
CA LEU A 60 -13.75 2.27 -1.43
C LEU A 60 -13.20 3.12 -0.28
N TRP A 61 -12.80 2.47 0.81
CA TRP A 61 -12.53 3.14 2.09
C TRP A 61 -11.06 3.35 2.38
N PHE A 62 -10.22 2.40 1.98
CA PHE A 62 -8.82 2.32 2.40
C PHE A 62 -7.84 2.85 1.34
N ASP A 63 -8.21 2.77 0.06
CA ASP A 63 -7.30 3.14 -1.02
C ASP A 63 -7.39 4.62 -1.38
N ASN A 64 -6.27 5.15 -1.86
CA ASN A 64 -6.13 6.56 -2.23
C ASN A 64 -6.64 6.83 -3.64
N TRP A 65 -7.95 6.74 -3.86
CA TRP A 65 -8.58 7.06 -5.15
C TRP A 65 -9.25 8.44 -5.18
N HIS A 66 -9.70 8.91 -4.02
CA HIS A 66 -10.37 10.21 -3.85
C HIS A 66 -9.34 11.34 -3.69
N PRO A 67 -9.61 12.58 -4.16
CA PRO A 67 -8.65 13.69 -4.09
C PRO A 67 -8.18 14.04 -2.67
N ASP A 68 -9.04 13.84 -1.67
CA ASP A 68 -8.72 14.08 -0.25
C ASP A 68 -8.00 12.91 0.45
N GLY A 69 -7.62 11.87 -0.30
CA GLY A 69 -7.02 10.66 0.28
C GLY A 69 -8.03 9.54 0.57
N PRO A 70 -7.61 8.49 1.30
CA PRO A 70 -8.49 7.41 1.73
C PRO A 70 -9.66 7.94 2.54
N LEU A 71 -10.87 7.51 2.16
CA LEU A 71 -12.07 8.01 2.80
C LEU A 71 -12.08 7.75 4.31
N LEU A 72 -11.64 6.57 4.76
CA LEU A 72 -11.62 6.24 6.19
C LEU A 72 -10.55 7.01 6.99
N SER A 73 -9.51 7.50 6.32
CA SER A 73 -8.47 8.31 6.97
C SER A 73 -8.94 9.74 7.19
N LYS A 74 -9.83 10.25 6.32
CA LYS A 74 -10.30 11.63 6.34
C LYS A 74 -11.67 11.77 7.03
N TRP A 75 -12.56 10.84 6.77
CA TRP A 75 -13.88 10.72 7.36
C TRP A 75 -13.91 9.51 8.30
N SER A 76 -14.43 9.70 9.52
CA SER A 76 -14.50 8.64 10.52
C SER A 76 -15.29 7.43 10.03
N SER A 77 -15.14 6.28 10.71
CA SER A 77 -15.94 5.05 10.47
C SER A 77 -17.46 5.26 10.39
N ARG A 78 -17.98 6.38 10.91
CA ARG A 78 -19.38 6.81 10.72
C ARG A 78 -19.77 6.88 9.24
N VAL A 79 -18.89 7.31 8.34
CA VAL A 79 -19.19 7.39 6.90
C VAL A 79 -19.56 6.03 6.30
N VAL A 80 -18.95 4.96 6.81
CA VAL A 80 -19.24 3.60 6.37
C VAL A 80 -20.65 3.21 6.80
N TYR A 81 -21.00 3.50 8.06
CA TYR A 81 -22.35 3.28 8.58
C TYR A 81 -23.40 4.10 7.83
N ASP A 82 -23.16 5.40 7.65
CA ASP A 82 -24.08 6.31 6.97
C ASP A 82 -24.27 5.95 5.49
N SER A 83 -23.25 5.39 4.85
CA SER A 83 -23.32 4.96 3.45
C SER A 83 -24.16 3.70 3.24
N GLY A 84 -24.33 2.87 4.28
CA GLY A 84 -24.93 1.54 4.15
C GLY A 84 -24.10 0.55 3.31
N LEU A 85 -22.89 0.92 2.88
CA LEU A 85 -21.99 0.05 2.13
C LEU A 85 -21.08 -0.73 3.10
N PRO A 86 -20.69 -1.97 2.75
CA PRO A 86 -19.82 -2.77 3.60
C PRO A 86 -18.43 -2.14 3.73
N ILE A 87 -17.75 -2.39 4.86
CA ILE A 87 -16.36 -1.93 5.10
C ILE A 87 -15.36 -2.49 4.08
N HIS A 88 -15.70 -3.58 3.40
CA HIS A 88 -14.88 -4.17 2.33
C HIS A 88 -15.42 -3.83 0.94
N ALA A 89 -16.28 -2.81 0.82
CA ALA A 89 -16.75 -2.33 -0.47
C ALA A 89 -15.59 -1.89 -1.35
N THR A 90 -15.72 -2.18 -2.64
CA THR A 90 -14.86 -1.71 -3.71
C THR A 90 -15.46 -0.47 -4.37
N VAL A 91 -14.65 0.27 -5.10
CA VAL A 91 -15.10 1.44 -5.85
C VAL A 91 -16.13 1.08 -6.92
N SER A 92 -16.14 -0.16 -7.42
CA SER A 92 -17.18 -0.65 -8.34
C SER A 92 -18.60 -0.55 -7.79
N SER A 93 -18.79 -0.46 -6.46
CA SER A 93 -20.11 -0.23 -5.85
C SER A 93 -20.69 1.17 -6.12
N ILE A 94 -19.83 2.12 -6.46
CA ILE A 94 -20.17 3.53 -6.73
C ILE A 94 -19.86 3.95 -8.17
N VAL A 95 -19.60 2.98 -9.05
CA VAL A 95 -19.34 3.18 -10.48
C VAL A 95 -20.46 2.49 -11.25
N HIS A 96 -21.13 3.24 -12.12
CA HIS A 96 -22.18 2.70 -12.98
C HIS A 96 -21.90 3.10 -14.44
N GLY A 97 -21.38 2.15 -15.22
CA GLY A 97 -20.84 2.44 -16.55
C GLY A 97 -19.63 3.36 -16.44
N ASP A 98 -19.65 4.48 -17.16
CA ASP A 98 -18.55 5.45 -17.16
C ASP A 98 -18.89 6.68 -16.32
N SER A 99 -19.59 6.48 -15.19
CA SER A 99 -20.05 7.57 -14.32
C SER A 99 -19.99 7.20 -12.85
N TRP A 100 -19.71 8.20 -12.02
CA TRP A 100 -19.80 8.09 -10.57
C TRP A 100 -21.26 8.04 -10.12
N SER A 101 -21.66 6.93 -9.51
CA SER A 101 -22.96 6.75 -8.88
C SER A 101 -22.83 6.79 -7.35
N TRP A 102 -22.20 7.85 -6.84
CA TRP A 102 -22.12 8.06 -5.39
C TRP A 102 -23.51 8.23 -4.79
N LEU A 103 -23.68 7.71 -3.58
CA LEU A 103 -24.94 7.69 -2.85
C LEU A 103 -25.55 9.10 -2.73
N THR A 104 -26.88 9.16 -2.67
CA THR A 104 -27.59 10.37 -2.30
C THR A 104 -27.24 10.70 -0.85
N ALA A 105 -26.64 11.88 -0.63
CA ALA A 105 -26.05 12.23 0.67
C ALA A 105 -27.11 12.26 1.78
N MET A 106 -27.01 11.32 2.70
CA MET A 106 -27.85 11.25 3.92
C MET A 106 -27.19 11.96 5.11
N SER A 107 -25.87 12.16 5.05
CA SER A 107 -25.09 12.89 6.06
C SER A 107 -24.18 13.94 5.42
N ILE A 108 -23.73 14.90 6.23
CA ILE A 108 -22.84 15.98 5.76
C ILE A 108 -21.51 15.42 5.25
N ASP A 109 -21.00 14.35 5.87
CA ASP A 109 -19.77 13.68 5.44
C ASP A 109 -19.92 13.08 4.03
N LEU A 110 -21.05 12.43 3.74
CA LEU A 110 -21.33 11.88 2.41
C LEU A 110 -21.52 12.97 1.35
N PHE A 111 -22.11 14.11 1.73
CA PHE A 111 -22.23 15.27 0.86
C PHE A 111 -20.86 15.85 0.50
N GLU A 112 -20.00 15.99 1.51
CA GLU A 112 -18.63 16.50 1.37
C GLU A 112 -17.74 15.61 0.50
N ILE A 113 -17.92 14.29 0.58
CA ILE A 113 -17.26 13.34 -0.33
C ILE A 113 -17.79 13.51 -1.75
N ARG A 114 -19.11 13.63 -1.91
CA ARG A 114 -19.74 13.81 -3.23
C ARG A 114 -19.30 15.11 -3.90
N SER A 115 -19.20 16.20 -3.15
CA SER A 115 -18.84 17.53 -3.69
C SER A 115 -17.39 17.59 -4.19
N ARG A 116 -16.54 16.67 -3.73
CA ARG A 116 -15.11 16.58 -4.04
C ARG A 116 -14.75 15.34 -4.85
N MET A 117 -15.72 14.75 -5.53
CA MET A 117 -15.50 13.64 -6.46
C MET A 117 -14.41 14.00 -7.50
N PRO A 118 -13.61 13.01 -7.94
CA PRO A 118 -12.65 13.24 -8.99
C PRO A 118 -13.30 13.85 -10.23
N SER A 119 -12.63 14.81 -10.86
CA SER A 119 -13.11 15.46 -12.09
C SER A 119 -13.09 14.55 -13.32
N TYR A 120 -12.37 13.43 -13.25
CA TYR A 120 -12.35 12.42 -14.29
C TYR A 120 -13.48 11.40 -14.07
N ASN A 121 -13.95 10.78 -15.15
CA ASN A 121 -14.91 9.70 -15.08
C ASN A 121 -14.23 8.33 -15.07
N PRO A 122 -14.79 7.36 -14.34
CA PRO A 122 -14.33 5.97 -14.40
C PRO A 122 -14.57 5.41 -15.81
N ASN A 123 -13.85 4.34 -16.15
CA ASN A 123 -14.03 3.64 -17.42
C ASN A 123 -14.24 2.15 -17.14
N SER A 124 -15.47 1.68 -17.32
CA SER A 124 -15.84 0.29 -17.01
C SER A 124 -15.09 -0.75 -17.86
N ASN A 125 -14.53 -0.35 -19.00
CA ASN A 125 -13.77 -1.23 -19.89
C ASN A 125 -12.28 -1.31 -19.56
N MET A 126 -11.82 -0.62 -18.52
CA MET A 126 -10.41 -0.57 -18.12
C MET A 126 -10.25 -1.05 -16.68
N ASP A 127 -9.12 -1.69 -16.39
CA ASP A 127 -8.75 -1.99 -15.01
C ASP A 127 -8.27 -0.73 -14.29
N ASP A 128 -8.38 -0.75 -12.96
CA ASP A 128 -7.84 0.32 -12.12
C ASP A 128 -6.31 0.39 -12.24
N ARG A 129 -5.76 1.60 -12.09
CA ARG A 129 -4.32 1.85 -12.28
C ARG A 129 -3.72 2.55 -11.09
N VAL A 130 -2.59 2.03 -10.64
CA VAL A 130 -1.76 2.68 -9.62
C VAL A 130 -0.83 3.69 -10.28
N HIS A 131 -0.88 4.94 -9.84
CA HIS A 131 0.01 6.01 -10.29
C HIS A 131 0.89 6.51 -9.17
N TRP A 132 2.17 6.67 -9.48
CA TRP A 132 3.16 7.34 -8.65
C TRP A 132 3.20 8.84 -8.99
N LEU A 133 2.63 9.66 -8.11
CA LEU A 133 2.44 11.10 -8.33
C LEU A 133 3.72 11.91 -8.54
N PRO A 134 4.86 11.60 -7.88
CA PRO A 134 6.10 12.33 -8.11
C PRO A 134 6.70 12.14 -9.51
N SER A 135 6.20 11.21 -10.31
CA SER A 135 6.62 11.07 -11.70
C SER A 135 5.51 11.52 -12.64
N SER A 136 5.86 12.34 -13.64
CA SER A 136 4.90 12.85 -14.64
C SER A 136 4.26 11.75 -15.48
N ASN A 137 4.93 10.62 -15.64
CA ASN A 137 4.41 9.45 -16.35
C ASN A 137 3.65 8.46 -15.45
N GLY A 138 3.49 8.75 -14.15
CA GLY A 138 2.82 7.88 -13.19
C GLY A 138 3.58 6.61 -12.81
N THR A 139 4.80 6.42 -13.30
CA THR A 139 5.60 5.21 -13.01
C THR A 139 6.49 5.38 -11.79
N TYR A 140 6.57 4.32 -10.99
CA TYR A 140 7.45 4.26 -9.84
C TYR A 140 8.92 4.05 -10.27
N SER A 141 9.84 4.76 -9.62
CA SER A 141 11.26 4.46 -9.68
C SER A 141 11.94 4.72 -8.34
N VAL A 142 13.00 3.96 -8.04
CA VAL A 142 13.77 4.12 -6.79
C VAL A 142 14.39 5.52 -6.70
N SER A 143 14.85 6.08 -7.82
CA SER A 143 15.41 7.43 -7.87
C SER A 143 14.36 8.49 -7.54
N SER A 144 13.16 8.38 -8.11
CA SER A 144 12.04 9.28 -7.81
C SER A 144 11.59 9.15 -6.34
N ALA A 145 11.44 7.92 -5.85
CA ALA A 145 11.13 7.63 -4.45
C ALA A 145 12.13 8.26 -3.47
N LEU A 146 13.43 8.10 -3.74
CA LEU A 146 14.48 8.71 -2.93
C LEU A 146 14.49 10.24 -3.02
N ALA A 147 14.18 10.81 -4.20
CA ALA A 147 14.06 12.25 -4.35
C ALA A 147 12.90 12.80 -3.50
N SER A 148 11.74 12.13 -3.49
CA SER A 148 10.58 12.52 -2.66
C SER A 148 10.87 12.48 -1.17
N LEU A 149 11.77 11.60 -0.71
CA LEU A 149 12.20 11.54 0.70
C LEU A 149 13.22 12.64 1.05
N ARG A 150 13.92 13.21 0.07
CA ARG A 150 14.97 14.22 0.26
C ARG A 150 14.44 15.64 0.20
N THR A 151 13.31 15.86 -0.46
CA THR A 151 12.65 17.17 -0.49
C THR A 151 11.89 17.41 0.81
N PRO A 152 12.10 18.55 1.50
CA PRO A 152 11.18 18.99 2.55
C PRO A 152 9.77 19.09 1.95
N HIS A 153 8.77 18.50 2.60
CA HIS A 153 7.39 18.64 2.14
C HIS A 153 7.04 20.13 1.97
N PRO A 154 6.46 20.56 0.84
CA PRO A 154 5.94 21.91 0.76
C PRO A 154 4.84 22.03 1.82
N ILE A 155 5.01 22.99 2.72
CA ILE A 155 3.94 23.44 3.61
C ILE A 155 2.86 23.97 2.67
N VAL A 156 1.80 23.19 2.47
CA VAL A 156 0.65 23.63 1.68
C VAL A 156 0.02 24.81 2.44
N PRO A 157 -0.27 25.96 1.79
CA PRO A 157 -0.81 27.16 2.43
C PRO A 157 -2.16 26.96 3.11
#